data_AF-A0A1Q9D765-F1
#
_entry.id   AF-A0A1Q9D765-F1
#
_cell.length_a   1.000
_cell.length_b   1.000
_cell.length_c   1.000
_cell.angle_alpha   90.00
_cell.angle_beta   90.00
_cell.angle_gamma   90.00
#
_symmetry.space_group_name_H-M   'P 1'
#
loop_
_entity.id
_entity.type
_entity.pdbx_description
1 polymer ?
#
loop_
_entity_poly.entity_id
_entity_poly.type
_entity_poly.pdbx_seq_one_letter_code
_entity_poly.pdbx_strand_id
1 'polypeptide(L)'
;MERWAVFLMYFLSICNGQVEELPTWKFLVTLDDTLTLPAGTHGSDLMADSAFTIFVQRLLSGAMVLPITHIAPSAFVLQNATVLEDVHAEAVNAYGGVAHGKKAVRFVAELTVNSRPVALEIWRMPSLSLAGLAPWRKLHVETLTDMSIFQ
;
A
#
# COMPACT_ATOMS: atom_id res chain seq x y z
N MET A 1 37.87 7.90 -3.22
CA MET A 1 38.06 8.79 -2.06
C MET A 1 36.86 9.73 -1.83
N GLU A 2 35.64 9.36 -2.25
CA GLU A 2 34.49 10.29 -2.25
C GLU A 2 33.39 9.96 -1.22
N ARG A 3 33.43 8.76 -0.61
CA ARG A 3 32.43 8.34 0.39
C ARG A 3 32.45 9.15 1.68
N TRP A 4 33.60 9.75 2.04
CA TRP A 4 33.74 10.56 3.24
C TRP A 4 33.19 11.98 3.06
N ALA A 5 33.20 12.51 1.83
CA ALA A 5 32.71 13.86 1.55
C ALA A 5 31.18 13.97 1.71
N VAL A 6 30.44 12.94 1.28
CA VAL A 6 28.98 12.89 1.45
C VAL A 6 28.62 12.81 2.94
N PHE A 7 29.30 11.96 3.70
CA PHE A 7 29.05 11.81 5.13
C PHE A 7 29.38 13.10 5.93
N LEU A 8 30.43 13.82 5.54
CA LEU A 8 30.83 15.08 6.18
C LEU A 8 29.89 16.25 5.82
N MET A 9 29.37 16.30 4.59
CA MET A 9 28.36 17.29 4.20
C MET A 9 27.03 17.10 4.96
N TYR A 10 26.59 15.86 5.15
CA TYR A 10 25.38 15.58 5.96
C TYR A 10 25.56 15.99 7.42
N PHE A 11 26.75 15.81 8.00
CA PHE A 11 27.01 16.19 9.39
C PHE A 11 27.03 17.71 9.59
N LEU A 12 27.52 18.47 8.60
CA LEU A 12 27.53 19.94 8.64
C LEU A 12 26.13 20.56 8.43
N SER A 13 25.25 19.91 7.67
CA SER A 13 23.85 20.36 7.47
C SER A 13 23.04 20.33 8.78
N ILE A 14 23.23 19.29 9.60
CA ILE A 14 22.56 19.13 10.91
C ILE A 14 22.89 20.28 11.89
N CYS A 15 24.09 20.87 11.79
CA CYS A 15 24.49 21.97 12.68
C CYS A 15 23.85 23.33 12.35
N ASN A 16 23.24 23.49 11.17
CA ASN A 16 22.67 24.77 10.72
C ASN A 16 21.15 24.91 10.93
N GLY A 17 20.48 23.95 11.59
CA GLY A 17 19.04 24.05 11.88
C GLY A 17 18.14 24.04 10.63
N GLN A 18 18.71 23.79 9.45
CA GLN A 18 17.96 23.48 8.23
C GLN A 18 17.67 21.98 8.30
N VAL A 19 16.47 21.60 8.70
CA VAL A 19 15.97 20.25 8.49
C VAL A 19 15.79 20.11 6.99
N GLU A 20 16.83 19.69 6.26
CA GLU A 20 16.68 19.27 4.88
C GLU A 20 15.66 18.13 4.88
N GLU A 21 14.46 18.41 4.36
CA GLU A 21 13.43 17.40 4.17
C GLU A 21 14.06 16.30 3.31
N LEU A 22 14.19 15.10 3.88
CA LEU A 22 14.71 13.96 3.16
C LEU A 22 13.86 13.78 1.88
N PRO A 23 14.49 13.47 0.73
CA PRO A 23 13.75 13.25 -0.49
C PRO A 23 12.71 12.16 -0.25
N THR A 24 11.45 12.51 -0.47
CA THR A 24 10.31 11.61 -0.29
C THR A 24 9.81 11.17 -1.65
N TRP A 25 9.79 9.85 -1.87
CA TRP A 25 9.22 9.24 -3.05
C TRP A 25 7.80 8.74 -2.76
N LYS A 26 6.88 9.04 -3.68
CA LYS A 26 5.48 8.65 -3.58
C LYS A 26 5.12 7.66 -4.67
N PHE A 27 4.40 6.62 -4.27
CA PHE A 27 3.88 5.59 -5.16
C PHE A 27 2.38 5.42 -4.93
N LEU A 28 1.63 5.17 -6.00
CA LEU A 28 0.26 4.73 -5.93
C LEU A 28 0.27 3.21 -5.91
N VAL A 29 -0.32 2.63 -4.87
CA VAL A 29 -0.39 1.19 -4.68
C VAL A 29 -1.85 0.77 -4.76
N THR A 30 -2.16 -0.08 -5.74
CA THR A 30 -3.48 -0.65 -5.91
C THR A 30 -3.44 -2.12 -5.55
N LEU A 31 -4.31 -2.54 -4.63
CA LEU A 31 -4.46 -3.93 -4.22
C LEU A 31 -5.87 -4.40 -4.55
N ASP A 32 -5.95 -5.44 -5.38
CA ASP A 32 -7.17 -6.19 -5.60
C ASP A 32 -7.17 -7.44 -4.69
N ASP A 33 -8.23 -7.63 -3.89
CA ASP A 33 -8.44 -8.80 -3.02
C ASP A 33 -9.92 -9.24 -3.02
N THR A 34 -10.19 -10.39 -2.43
CA THR A 34 -11.53 -10.92 -2.19
C THR A 34 -11.75 -11.04 -0.69
N LEU A 35 -12.73 -10.31 -0.15
CA LEU A 35 -13.07 -10.31 1.29
C LEU A 35 -14.49 -10.81 1.53
N THR A 36 -14.70 -11.39 2.71
CA THR A 36 -16.05 -11.72 3.19
C THR A 36 -16.64 -10.50 3.87
N LEU A 37 -17.61 -9.85 3.22
CA LEU A 37 -18.24 -8.62 3.70
C LEU A 37 -19.76 -8.80 3.84
N PRO A 38 -20.42 -8.07 4.75
CA PRO A 38 -21.88 -8.01 4.81
C PRO A 38 -22.51 -7.58 3.46
N ALA A 39 -23.75 -8.00 3.24
CA ALA A 39 -24.56 -7.48 2.15
C ALA A 39 -24.72 -5.95 2.29
N GLY A 40 -24.71 -5.23 1.17
CA GLY A 40 -24.84 -3.77 1.16
C GLY A 40 -23.63 -2.95 1.63
N THR A 41 -22.50 -3.58 2.01
CA THR A 41 -21.29 -2.83 2.34
C THR A 41 -20.75 -2.05 1.14
N HIS A 42 -20.57 -0.75 1.32
CA HIS A 42 -19.96 0.16 0.36
C HIS A 42 -18.51 0.50 0.73
N GLY A 43 -17.76 1.01 -0.24
CA GLY A 43 -16.39 1.47 -0.03
C GLY A 43 -16.25 2.56 1.03
N SER A 44 -17.23 3.47 1.10
CA SER A 44 -17.30 4.52 2.14
C SER A 44 -17.36 3.95 3.56
N ASP A 45 -18.09 2.84 3.75
CA ASP A 45 -18.25 2.20 5.06
C ASP A 45 -16.92 1.60 5.52
N LEU A 46 -16.17 1.00 4.58
CA LEU A 46 -14.84 0.46 4.82
C LEU A 46 -13.82 1.56 5.18
N MET A 47 -13.91 2.72 4.52
CA MET A 47 -13.03 3.86 4.78
C MET A 47 -13.35 4.59 6.10
N ALA A 48 -14.60 4.52 6.56
CA ALA A 48 -15.02 5.12 7.82
C ALA A 48 -14.50 4.33 9.05
N ASP A 49 -14.20 3.04 8.88
CA ASP A 49 -13.66 2.19 9.94
C ASP A 49 -12.12 2.26 9.99
N SER A 50 -11.61 2.83 11.09
CA SER A 50 -10.17 2.95 11.34
C SER A 50 -9.50 1.60 11.60
N ALA A 51 -10.20 0.65 12.22
CA ALA A 51 -9.68 -0.70 12.43
C ALA A 51 -9.54 -1.45 11.10
N PHE A 52 -10.53 -1.28 10.22
CA PHE A 52 -10.45 -1.81 8.85
C PHE A 52 -9.32 -1.18 8.05
N THR A 53 -9.15 0.15 8.14
CA THR A 53 -8.04 0.86 7.48
C THR A 53 -6.68 0.32 7.94
N ILE A 54 -6.49 0.12 9.25
CA ILE A 54 -5.26 -0.48 9.80
C ILE A 54 -5.06 -1.91 9.30
N PHE A 55 -6.13 -2.69 9.20
CA PHE A 55 -6.08 -4.04 8.63
C PHE A 55 -5.60 -4.02 7.17
N VAL A 56 -6.15 -3.14 6.33
CA VAL A 56 -5.74 -3.00 4.92
C VAL A 56 -4.29 -2.56 4.80
N GLN A 57 -3.84 -1.61 5.63
CA GLN A 57 -2.43 -1.19 5.67
C GLN A 57 -1.48 -2.34 6.01
N ARG A 58 -1.86 -3.19 6.97
CA ARG A 58 -1.08 -4.40 7.31
C ARG A 58 -1.07 -5.40 6.16
N LEU A 59 -2.18 -5.52 5.46
CA LEU A 59 -2.30 -6.43 4.32
C LEU A 59 -1.46 -5.96 3.13
N LEU A 60 -1.44 -4.65 2.84
CA LEU A 60 -0.54 -4.02 1.86
C LEU A 60 0.93 -4.20 2.23
N SER A 61 1.29 -3.94 3.49
CA SER A 61 2.64 -4.13 4.01
C SER A 61 3.09 -5.58 3.91
N GLY A 62 2.23 -6.55 4.29
CA GLY A 62 2.52 -7.98 4.17
C GLY A 62 2.52 -8.50 2.74
N ALA A 63 1.82 -7.85 1.82
CA ALA A 63 1.88 -8.13 0.38
C ALA A 63 3.17 -7.61 -0.25
N MET A 64 3.67 -6.47 0.22
CA MET A 64 4.88 -5.83 -0.27
C MET A 64 6.12 -6.32 0.48
N VAL A 65 6.51 -7.56 0.22
CA VAL A 65 7.75 -8.13 0.77
C VAL A 65 8.91 -7.83 -0.17
N LEU A 66 9.76 -6.89 0.22
CA LEU A 66 10.99 -6.58 -0.51
C LEU A 66 12.18 -7.34 0.10
N PRO A 67 13.08 -7.91 -0.73
CA PRO A 67 14.31 -8.57 -0.27
C PRO A 67 15.16 -7.74 0.72
N ILE A 68 15.17 -6.41 0.58
CA ILE A 68 16.11 -5.54 1.32
C ILE A 68 15.44 -4.88 2.54
N THR A 69 14.12 -4.74 2.55
CA THR A 69 13.43 -4.04 3.64
C THR A 69 11.98 -4.44 3.81
N HIS A 70 11.50 -4.38 5.04
CA HIS A 70 10.08 -4.47 5.34
C HIS A 70 9.47 -3.07 5.39
N ILE A 71 8.44 -2.83 4.59
CA ILE A 71 7.71 -1.55 4.61
C ILE A 71 6.67 -1.60 5.73
N ALA A 72 6.73 -0.67 6.67
CA ALA A 72 5.77 -0.60 7.77
C ALA A 72 4.36 -0.26 7.27
N PRO A 73 3.29 -0.78 7.91
CA PRO A 73 1.90 -0.46 7.56
C PRO A 73 1.61 1.06 7.56
N SER A 74 2.25 1.81 8.45
CA SER A 74 2.10 3.27 8.56
C SER A 74 2.66 4.05 7.36
N ALA A 75 3.44 3.42 6.48
CA ALA A 75 3.93 4.05 5.25
C ALA A 75 2.83 4.15 4.17
N PHE A 76 1.71 3.44 4.36
CA PHE A 76 0.58 3.43 3.44
C PHE A 76 -0.55 4.32 3.96
N VAL A 77 -0.96 5.30 3.16
CA VAL A 77 -2.14 6.12 3.40
C VAL A 77 -3.25 5.63 2.47
N LEU A 78 -4.27 5.00 3.03
CA LEU A 78 -5.40 4.52 2.23
C LEU A 78 -6.19 5.72 1.70
N GLN A 79 -6.31 5.81 0.38
CA GLN A 79 -7.00 6.90 -0.32
C GLN A 79 -8.43 6.51 -0.69
N ASN A 80 -8.62 5.25 -1.08
CA ASN A 80 -9.93 4.76 -1.50
C ASN A 80 -10.07 3.25 -1.30
N ALA A 81 -11.31 2.82 -1.09
CA ALA A 81 -11.72 1.42 -1.13
C ALA A 81 -12.95 1.32 -2.05
N THR A 82 -12.91 0.44 -3.03
CA THR A 82 -14.02 0.21 -3.96
C THR A 82 -14.43 -1.25 -3.90
N VAL A 83 -15.72 -1.52 -3.72
CA VAL A 83 -16.29 -2.87 -3.83
C VAL A 83 -16.63 -3.07 -5.30
N LEU A 84 -15.89 -3.95 -5.99
CA LEU A 84 -15.96 -4.14 -7.44
C LEU A 84 -17.09 -5.09 -7.85
N GLU A 85 -17.25 -6.19 -7.12
CA GLU A 85 -18.29 -7.19 -7.39
C GLU A 85 -18.85 -7.73 -6.08
N ASP A 86 -20.17 -7.85 -6.06
CA ASP A 86 -20.89 -8.56 -5.00
C ASP A 86 -21.29 -9.93 -5.55
N VAL A 87 -20.34 -10.87 -5.53
CA VAL A 87 -20.50 -12.21 -6.12
C VAL A 87 -21.68 -12.97 -5.48
N HIS A 88 -22.17 -12.49 -4.32
CA HIS A 88 -23.32 -13.05 -3.60
C HIS A 88 -24.20 -11.97 -2.94
N ALA A 89 -24.53 -10.89 -3.65
CA ALA A 89 -25.34 -9.76 -3.13
C ALA A 89 -26.67 -10.18 -2.48
N GLU A 90 -27.23 -11.31 -2.94
CA GLU A 90 -28.52 -11.84 -2.51
C GLU A 90 -28.41 -13.10 -1.64
N ALA A 91 -27.22 -13.43 -1.11
CA ALA A 91 -27.14 -14.53 -0.16
C ALA A 91 -27.94 -14.16 1.09
N VAL A 92 -29.13 -14.75 1.22
CA VAL A 92 -29.91 -14.80 2.44
C VAL A 92 -29.66 -16.18 3.04
N ASN A 93 -29.33 -16.27 4.33
CA ASN A 93 -29.17 -17.59 4.94
C ASN A 93 -30.53 -18.31 4.96
N ALA A 94 -30.55 -19.63 5.14
CA ALA A 94 -31.79 -20.43 5.14
C ALA A 94 -32.85 -19.99 6.18
N TYR A 95 -32.50 -19.07 7.08
CA TYR A 95 -33.33 -18.53 8.15
C TYR A 95 -33.73 -17.05 7.94
N GLY A 96 -33.48 -16.47 6.75
CA GLY A 96 -33.88 -15.09 6.44
C GLY A 96 -32.99 -13.99 7.02
N GLY A 97 -31.81 -14.32 7.56
CA GLY A 97 -30.84 -13.37 8.11
C GLY A 97 -29.81 -12.87 7.08
N VAL A 98 -29.06 -11.83 7.45
CA VAL A 98 -27.96 -11.27 6.64
C VAL A 98 -26.92 -12.36 6.38
N ALA A 99 -26.71 -12.75 5.13
CA ALA A 99 -25.55 -13.58 4.80
C ALA A 99 -24.36 -12.70 4.40
N HIS A 100 -23.18 -13.14 4.80
CA HIS A 100 -21.94 -12.55 4.34
C HIS A 100 -21.59 -13.13 2.97
N GLY A 101 -21.28 -12.25 2.01
CA GLY A 101 -20.87 -12.61 0.66
C GLY A 101 -19.37 -12.44 0.48
N LYS A 102 -18.75 -13.24 -0.40
CA LYS A 102 -17.41 -12.93 -0.90
C LYS A 102 -17.52 -11.80 -1.91
N LYS A 103 -16.77 -10.73 -1.73
CA LYS A 103 -16.78 -9.55 -2.58
C LYS A 103 -15.37 -9.25 -3.08
N ALA A 104 -15.26 -8.93 -4.36
CA ALA A 104 -14.03 -8.40 -4.91
C ALA A 104 -13.91 -6.93 -4.49
N VAL A 105 -12.76 -6.57 -3.95
CA VAL A 105 -12.48 -5.22 -3.43
C VAL A 105 -11.16 -4.72 -3.99
N ARG A 106 -11.13 -3.43 -4.29
CA ARG A 106 -9.95 -2.69 -4.71
C ARG A 106 -9.61 -1.63 -3.69
N PHE A 107 -8.40 -1.70 -3.16
CA PHE A 107 -7.83 -0.70 -2.27
C PHE A 107 -6.81 0.12 -3.03
N VAL A 108 -6.87 1.44 -2.86
CA VAL A 108 -5.91 2.38 -3.44
C VAL A 108 -5.25 3.11 -2.28
N ALA A 109 -3.94 3.02 -2.19
CA ALA A 109 -3.15 3.65 -1.15
C ALA A 109 -1.98 4.44 -1.75
N GLU A 110 -1.62 5.55 -1.09
CA GLU A 110 -0.37 6.24 -1.33
C GLU A 110 0.71 5.63 -0.42
N LEU A 111 1.81 5.19 -1.01
CA LEU A 111 2.99 4.72 -0.29
C LEU A 111 4.06 5.81 -0.30
N THR A 112 4.54 6.16 0.88
CA THR A 112 5.59 7.16 1.10
C THR A 112 6.88 6.48 1.53
N VAL A 113 7.98 6.76 0.83
CA VAL A 113 9.29 6.15 1.09
C VAL A 113 10.35 7.24 1.16
N ASN A 114 11.17 7.21 2.21
CA ASN A 114 12.26 8.17 2.42
C ASN A 114 13.65 7.56 2.16
N SER A 115 13.69 6.32 1.66
CA SER A 115 14.91 5.56 1.40
C SER A 115 15.08 5.29 -0.09
N ARG A 116 16.14 5.86 -0.68
CA ARG A 116 16.47 5.69 -2.10
C ARG A 116 16.58 4.23 -2.56
N PRO A 117 17.31 3.32 -1.86
CA PRO A 117 17.41 1.93 -2.31
C PRO A 117 16.04 1.22 -2.32
N VAL A 118 15.16 1.56 -1.38
CA VAL A 118 13.81 1.00 -1.29
C VAL A 118 12.93 1.53 -2.44
N ALA A 119 12.98 2.84 -2.69
CA ALA A 119 12.24 3.45 -3.81
C ALA A 119 12.66 2.86 -5.17
N LEU A 120 13.96 2.60 -5.37
CA LEU A 120 14.46 1.97 -6.60
C LEU A 120 13.99 0.51 -6.75
N GLU A 121 13.90 -0.22 -5.65
CA GLU A 121 13.43 -1.61 -5.64
C GLU A 121 11.94 -1.68 -5.97
N ILE A 122 11.13 -0.82 -5.36
CA ILE A 122 9.69 -0.69 -5.64
C ILE A 122 9.47 -0.34 -7.12
N TRP A 123 10.23 0.63 -7.64
CA TRP A 123 10.11 1.05 -9.04
C TRP A 123 10.42 -0.07 -10.04
N ARG A 124 11.32 -1.01 -9.68
CA ARG A 124 11.62 -2.19 -10.50
C ARG A 124 10.54 -3.27 -10.43
N MET A 125 9.55 -3.12 -9.55
CA MET A 125 8.49 -4.10 -9.28
C MET A 125 7.08 -3.47 -9.49
N PRO A 126 6.70 -3.13 -10.73
CA PRO A 126 5.42 -2.46 -11.01
C PRO A 126 4.20 -3.33 -10.74
N SER A 127 4.37 -4.65 -10.68
CA SER A 127 3.31 -5.59 -10.33
C SER A 127 3.88 -6.75 -9.53
N LEU A 128 3.24 -7.05 -8.41
CA LEU A 128 3.54 -8.19 -7.55
C LEU A 128 2.31 -9.09 -7.51
N SER A 129 2.41 -10.23 -8.20
CA SER A 129 1.49 -11.35 -7.97
C SER A 129 1.84 -12.00 -6.65
N LEU A 130 0.90 -12.00 -5.70
CA LEU A 130 1.12 -12.65 -4.41
C LEU A 130 0.99 -14.17 -4.60
N ALA A 131 2.10 -14.80 -5.01
CA ALA A 131 2.17 -16.24 -5.19
C ALA A 131 2.01 -16.96 -3.85
N GLY A 132 1.08 -17.92 -3.77
CA GLY A 132 0.79 -18.68 -2.56
C GLY A 132 -0.69 -19.07 -2.43
N LEU A 133 -1.24 -18.98 -1.21
CA LEU A 133 -2.61 -19.39 -0.85
C LEU A 133 -3.72 -18.45 -1.36
N ALA A 134 -3.38 -17.29 -1.94
CA ALA A 134 -4.35 -16.29 -2.41
C ALA A 134 -3.99 -15.77 -3.82
N PRO A 135 -3.99 -16.63 -4.86
CA PRO A 135 -3.57 -16.30 -6.22
C PRO A 135 -4.45 -15.25 -6.92
N TRP A 136 -5.63 -14.94 -6.36
CA TRP A 136 -6.48 -13.85 -6.82
C TRP A 136 -6.00 -12.47 -6.39
N ARG A 137 -5.10 -12.37 -5.40
CA ARG A 137 -4.57 -11.08 -4.94
C ARG A 137 -3.54 -10.53 -5.90
N LYS A 138 -3.73 -9.28 -6.28
CA LYS A 138 -2.81 -8.56 -7.18
C LYS A 138 -2.45 -7.23 -6.57
N LEU A 139 -1.16 -6.95 -6.50
CA LEU A 139 -0.62 -5.67 -6.08
C LEU A 139 0.00 -4.98 -7.28
N HIS A 140 -0.48 -3.79 -7.60
CA HIS A 140 0.01 -2.94 -8.67
C HIS A 140 0.62 -1.69 -8.05
N VAL A 141 1.78 -1.28 -8.55
CA VAL A 141 2.49 -0.11 -8.07
C VAL A 141 2.78 0.82 -9.23
N GLU A 142 2.28 2.04 -9.13
CA GLU A 142 2.51 3.13 -10.07
C GLU A 142 3.33 4.22 -9.39
N THR A 143 4.24 4.83 -10.15
CA THR A 143 5.10 5.88 -9.60
C THR A 143 4.39 7.23 -9.74
N LEU A 144 4.25 7.98 -8.64
CA LEU A 144 3.64 9.31 -8.64
C LEU A 144 4.68 10.43 -8.75
N THR A 145 5.90 10.18 -8.28
CA THR A 145 7.03 11.11 -8.35
C THR A 145 7.86 10.86 -9.60
N ASP A 146 8.34 11.91 -10.27
CA ASP A 146 9.27 11.75 -11.39
C ASP A 146 10.59 11.09 -10.89
N MET A 147 10.97 10.00 -11.57
CA MET A 147 12.15 9.18 -11.25
C MET A 147 13.37 9.57 -12.08
N SER A 148 13.31 10.68 -12.84
CA SER A 148 14.46 11.24 -13.56
C SER A 148 15.70 11.48 -12.67
N ILE A 149 15.50 11.59 -11.36
CA ILE A 149 16.54 11.69 -10.31
C ILE A 149 17.36 10.39 -10.12
N PHE A 150 16.94 9.27 -10.73
CA PHE A 150 17.65 7.98 -10.63
C PHE A 150 18.56 7.66 -11.84
N GLN A 151 18.49 8.44 -12.92
CA GLN A 151 19.39 8.33 -14.09
C GLN A 151 20.74 8.98 -13.81
#